data_AF-A0A1J3JBX5-F1
#
_entry.id   AF-A0A1J3JBX5-F1
#
_cell.length_a   1.000
_cell.length_b   1.000
_cell.length_c   1.000
_cell.angle_alpha   90.00
_cell.angle_beta   90.00
_cell.angle_gamma   90.00
#
_symmetry.space_group_name_H-M   'P 1'
#
loop_
_entity.id
_entity.type
_entity.pdbx_description
1 polymer ?
#
loop_
_entity_poly.entity_id
_entity_poly.type
_entity_poly.pdbx_seq_one_letter_code
_entity_poly.pdbx_strand_id
1 'polypeptide(L)'
;KNWAKSKKKAFTRYSKKHETEEGKKDIQSQLEKMKKYCTVIRVLAHTQIRKMKGLKQKKAHLNEIQINGGDVAKKVDFAYSLFEKQVPVDAIFQKDEMIDIIGVTKGKGYEGVVTRWGVTRLPRKTHRGLRKVACIGAWHPARVSYTVARAGQNGYHHRTEMNKKVYRIGKVGQESHKAMTEFDRTEKEITPMGGFPHYGIVKEDYVLIKGCCVGPKKRVVTLRQSLVKQTSRVAMEEIKVKFFDTSAKNGHSCYQTSQEKAKSFGRVIKA
;
A
#
# COMPACT_ATOMS: atom_id res chain seq x y z
N LYS A 1 -6.04 19.60 -14.44
CA LYS A 1 -4.87 18.70 -14.70
C LYS A 1 -3.53 19.39 -14.44
N ASN A 2 -3.28 20.59 -14.97
CA ASN A 2 -2.03 21.33 -14.72
C ASN A 2 -2.17 22.29 -13.51
N TRP A 3 -1.74 21.85 -12.32
CA TRP A 3 -1.81 22.67 -11.10
C TRP A 3 -0.92 23.92 -11.17
N ALA A 4 0.28 23.78 -11.75
CA ALA A 4 1.27 24.87 -11.82
C ALA A 4 0.76 26.07 -12.62
N LYS A 5 0.05 25.83 -13.73
CA LYS A 5 -0.55 26.86 -14.59
C LYS A 5 -1.95 27.33 -14.14
N SER A 6 -2.48 26.78 -13.06
CA SER A 6 -3.83 27.11 -12.60
C SER A 6 -3.84 28.35 -11.70
N LYS A 7 -4.99 29.03 -11.59
CA LYS A 7 -5.22 30.11 -10.61
C LYS A 7 -5.25 29.62 -9.15
N LYS A 8 -5.14 28.31 -8.90
CA LYS A 8 -5.15 27.66 -7.57
C LYS A 8 -6.37 28.01 -6.69
N LYS A 9 -7.53 28.30 -7.30
CA LYS A 9 -8.78 28.67 -6.61
C LYS A 9 -9.62 27.46 -6.14
N ALA A 10 -9.00 26.30 -5.96
CA ALA A 10 -9.74 25.12 -5.48
C ALA A 10 -10.22 25.35 -4.04
N PHE A 11 -11.50 25.09 -3.76
CA PHE A 11 -12.15 25.23 -2.45
C PHE A 11 -12.12 26.62 -1.78
N THR A 12 -11.64 27.67 -2.44
CA THR A 12 -11.55 29.01 -1.83
C THR A 12 -12.91 29.61 -1.46
N ARG A 13 -13.96 29.33 -2.23
CA ARG A 13 -15.34 29.74 -1.89
C ARG A 13 -15.92 28.94 -0.73
N TYR A 14 -15.60 27.65 -0.65
CA TYR A 14 -16.11 26.77 0.41
C TYR A 14 -15.43 27.11 1.73
N SER A 15 -14.12 27.36 1.74
CA SER A 15 -13.37 27.76 2.93
C SER A 15 -13.98 28.97 3.63
N LYS A 16 -14.47 29.96 2.86
CA LYS A 16 -15.12 31.16 3.41
C LYS A 16 -16.42 30.87 4.18
N LYS A 17 -17.08 29.73 3.95
CA LYS A 17 -18.26 29.35 4.73
C LYS A 17 -17.93 29.08 6.20
N HIS A 18 -16.68 28.72 6.52
CA HIS A 18 -16.26 28.53 7.90
C HIS A 18 -16.05 29.88 8.64
N GLU A 19 -15.94 30.98 7.90
CA GLU A 19 -15.74 32.33 8.46
C GLU A 19 -17.07 33.02 8.77
N THR A 20 -18.12 32.78 7.97
CA THR A 20 -19.43 33.42 8.14
C THR A 20 -20.39 32.60 9.00
N GLU A 21 -21.20 33.28 9.82
CA GLU A 21 -22.19 32.61 10.69
C GLU A 21 -23.26 31.85 9.88
N GLU A 22 -23.68 32.39 8.75
CA GLU A 22 -24.59 31.69 7.81
C GLU A 22 -23.97 30.41 7.25
N GLY A 23 -22.68 30.44 6.93
CA GLY A 23 -21.96 29.28 6.40
C GLY A 23 -21.76 28.19 7.46
N LYS A 24 -21.45 28.57 8.71
CA LYS A 24 -21.39 27.63 9.84
C LYS A 24 -22.74 26.97 10.10
N LYS A 25 -23.85 27.73 10.05
CA LYS A 25 -25.22 27.20 10.17
C LYS A 25 -25.55 26.20 9.05
N ASP A 26 -25.17 26.48 7.81
CA ASP A 26 -25.33 25.55 6.68
C ASP A 26 -24.56 24.23 6.92
N ILE A 27 -23.30 24.31 7.37
CA ILE A 27 -22.50 23.12 7.71
C ILE A 27 -23.16 22.30 8.82
N GLN A 28 -23.63 22.94 9.88
CA GLN A 28 -24.31 22.26 10.98
C GLN A 28 -25.60 21.57 10.52
N SER A 29 -26.41 22.24 9.69
CA SER A 29 -27.61 21.65 9.09
C SER A 29 -27.27 20.42 8.23
N GLN A 30 -26.16 20.44 7.49
CA GLN A 30 -25.70 19.28 6.73
C GLN A 30 -25.30 18.12 7.64
N LEU A 31 -24.58 18.40 8.74
CA LEU A 31 -24.24 17.37 9.73
C LEU A 31 -25.49 16.74 10.35
N GLU A 32 -26.49 17.55 10.72
CA GLU A 32 -27.77 17.05 11.26
C GLU A 32 -28.53 16.18 10.25
N LYS A 33 -28.56 16.59 8.97
CA LYS A 33 -29.12 15.76 7.89
C LYS A 33 -28.40 14.43 7.77
N MET A 34 -27.07 14.42 7.89
CA MET A 34 -26.29 13.17 7.88
C MET A 34 -26.66 12.27 9.06
N LYS A 35 -26.80 12.83 10.27
CA LYS A 35 -27.20 12.06 11.45
C LYS A 35 -28.59 11.45 11.31
N LYS A 36 -29.53 12.17 10.68
CA LYS A 36 -30.93 11.74 10.55
C LYS A 36 -31.19 10.74 9.43
N TYR A 37 -30.56 10.94 8.26
CA TYR A 37 -30.95 10.21 7.04
C TYR A 37 -29.88 9.24 6.51
N CYS A 38 -28.61 9.41 6.87
CA CYS A 38 -27.56 8.55 6.33
C CYS A 38 -27.44 7.25 7.13
N THR A 39 -27.21 6.15 6.42
CA THR A 39 -26.94 4.83 7.02
C THR A 39 -25.45 4.56 7.19
N VAL A 40 -24.64 5.10 6.28
CA VAL A 40 -23.20 4.89 6.23
C VAL A 40 -22.49 6.24 6.15
N ILE A 41 -21.53 6.45 7.06
CA ILE A 41 -20.69 7.64 7.08
C ILE A 41 -19.29 7.26 6.61
N ARG A 42 -18.76 8.04 5.66
CA ARG A 42 -17.40 7.91 5.13
C ARG A 42 -16.69 9.25 5.21
N VAL A 43 -15.41 9.22 5.57
CA VAL A 43 -14.55 10.40 5.57
C VAL A 43 -13.67 10.41 4.33
N LEU A 44 -13.49 11.58 3.73
CA LEU A 44 -12.50 11.78 2.69
C LEU A 44 -11.15 12.07 3.35
N ALA A 45 -10.24 11.10 3.25
CA ALA A 45 -8.88 11.21 3.76
C ALA A 45 -7.89 11.34 2.60
N HIS A 46 -6.81 12.11 2.79
CA HIS A 46 -5.74 12.19 1.81
C HIS A 46 -4.38 11.87 2.40
N THR A 47 -3.51 11.27 1.61
CA THR A 47 -2.13 10.99 2.02
C THR A 47 -1.25 12.24 1.94
N GLN A 48 -0.19 12.28 2.75
CA GLN A 48 0.78 13.39 2.76
C GLN A 48 2.03 13.02 1.95
N ILE A 49 1.87 12.78 0.65
CA ILE A 49 2.97 12.29 -0.22
C ILE A 49 4.20 13.20 -0.24
N ARG A 50 4.04 14.49 0.05
CA ARG A 50 5.15 15.46 0.08
C ARG A 50 6.16 15.21 1.21
N LYS A 51 5.76 14.54 2.30
CA LYS A 51 6.68 14.10 3.34
C LYS A 51 7.67 13.05 2.82
N MET A 52 7.24 12.26 1.84
CA MET A 52 8.06 11.21 1.22
C MET A 52 9.04 11.78 0.18
N LYS A 53 10.21 12.24 0.61
CA LYS A 53 11.25 12.84 -0.27
C LYS A 53 11.74 11.91 -1.39
N GLY A 54 11.59 10.59 -1.25
CA GLY A 54 11.97 9.61 -2.28
C GLY A 54 11.00 9.52 -3.48
N LEU A 55 9.82 10.15 -3.38
CA LEU A 55 8.81 10.18 -4.43
C LEU A 55 8.79 11.53 -5.14
N LYS A 56 8.81 11.52 -6.48
CA LYS A 56 8.69 12.74 -7.29
C LYS A 56 7.27 13.31 -7.30
N GLN A 57 6.26 12.48 -7.00
CA GLN A 57 4.86 12.86 -7.05
C GLN A 57 4.51 13.78 -5.88
N LYS A 58 3.92 14.95 -6.17
CA LYS A 58 3.48 15.93 -5.17
C LYS A 58 1.96 15.91 -4.91
N LYS A 59 1.19 15.22 -5.76
CA LYS A 59 -0.26 15.12 -5.67
C LYS A 59 -0.65 14.06 -4.64
N ALA A 60 -1.37 14.48 -3.60
CA ALA A 60 -1.94 13.58 -2.61
C ALA A 60 -2.93 12.58 -3.23
N HIS A 61 -2.97 11.37 -2.69
CA HIS A 61 -4.02 10.40 -3.01
C HIS A 61 -5.20 10.65 -2.07
N LEU A 62 -6.37 10.94 -2.63
CA LEU A 62 -7.62 11.10 -1.89
C LEU A 62 -8.39 9.78 -1.97
N ASN A 63 -8.89 9.30 -0.84
CA ASN A 63 -9.73 8.11 -0.77
C ASN A 63 -10.81 8.29 0.30
N GLU A 64 -11.95 7.61 0.11
CA GLU A 64 -12.96 7.51 1.16
C GLU A 64 -12.66 6.34 2.10
N ILE A 65 -12.85 6.56 3.39
CA ILE A 65 -12.70 5.55 4.44
C ILE A 65 -13.99 5.53 5.24
N GLN A 66 -14.61 4.35 5.34
CA GLN A 66 -15.83 4.17 6.11
C GLN A 66 -15.54 4.16 7.61
N ILE A 67 -16.34 4.89 8.38
CA ILE A 67 -16.29 4.84 9.85
C ILE A 67 -17.22 3.73 10.32
N ASN A 68 -16.66 2.82 11.10
CA ASN A 68 -17.37 1.69 11.70
C ASN A 68 -17.53 1.89 13.21
N GLY A 69 -18.46 1.12 13.81
CA GLY A 69 -18.76 1.17 15.24
C GLY A 69 -19.74 2.28 15.64
N GLY A 70 -20.48 2.06 16.73
CA GLY A 70 -21.44 3.01 17.27
C GLY A 70 -22.62 3.35 16.35
N ASP A 71 -23.43 4.31 16.81
CA ASP A 71 -24.56 4.87 16.07
C ASP A 71 -24.12 5.93 15.04
N VAL A 72 -24.94 6.18 14.01
CA VAL A 72 -24.68 7.15 12.94
C VAL A 72 -24.35 8.53 13.50
N ALA A 73 -25.08 9.00 14.51
CA ALA A 73 -24.82 10.29 15.13
C ALA A 73 -23.39 10.39 15.69
N LYS A 74 -22.96 9.36 16.42
CA LYS A 74 -21.61 9.26 16.98
C LYS A 74 -20.54 9.16 15.89
N LYS A 75 -20.83 8.49 14.77
CA LYS A 75 -19.90 8.42 13.62
C LYS A 75 -19.68 9.79 12.99
N VAL A 76 -20.74 10.60 12.84
CA VAL A 76 -20.64 11.97 12.31
C VAL A 76 -19.81 12.85 13.25
N ASP A 77 -20.09 12.80 14.56
CA ASP A 77 -19.34 13.58 15.55
C ASP A 77 -17.87 13.18 15.61
N PHE A 78 -17.59 11.88 15.57
CA PHE A 78 -16.23 11.36 15.48
C PHE A 78 -15.52 11.83 14.20
N ALA A 79 -16.18 11.73 13.04
CA ALA A 79 -15.65 12.21 11.76
C ALA A 79 -15.26 13.69 11.83
N TYR A 80 -16.17 14.53 12.35
CA TYR A 80 -15.96 15.97 12.46
C TYR A 80 -14.81 16.29 13.43
N SER A 81 -14.70 15.55 14.54
CA SER A 81 -13.61 15.73 15.51
C SER A 81 -12.20 15.43 14.96
N LEU A 82 -12.11 14.67 13.87
CA LEU A 82 -10.87 14.30 13.19
C LEU A 82 -10.47 15.29 12.09
N PHE A 83 -11.33 16.25 11.73
CA PHE A 83 -10.99 17.24 10.72
C PHE A 83 -9.77 18.06 11.18
N GLU A 84 -8.91 18.39 10.22
CA GLU A 84 -7.63 19.09 10.41
C GLU A 84 -6.58 18.35 11.26
N LYS A 85 -6.90 17.16 11.78
CA LYS A 85 -5.97 16.31 12.54
C LYS A 85 -5.37 15.21 11.66
N GLN A 86 -4.17 14.77 12.03
CA GLN A 86 -3.52 13.63 11.38
C GLN A 86 -3.90 12.35 12.11
N VAL A 87 -4.28 11.33 11.35
CA VAL A 87 -4.54 9.97 11.89
C VAL A 87 -3.34 9.10 11.52
N PRO A 88 -2.49 8.70 12.48
CA PRO A 88 -1.35 7.84 12.21
C PRO A 88 -1.81 6.38 12.01
N VAL A 89 -0.95 5.55 11.43
CA VAL A 89 -1.32 4.18 11.03
C VAL A 89 -1.55 3.26 12.23
N ASP A 90 -0.85 3.49 13.34
CA ASP A 90 -1.00 2.77 14.61
C ASP A 90 -2.34 3.03 15.31
N ALA A 91 -3.04 4.10 14.95
CA ALA A 91 -4.40 4.37 15.43
C ALA A 91 -5.47 3.54 14.68
N ILE A 92 -5.13 2.94 13.53
CA ILE A 92 -6.07 2.20 12.68
C ILE A 92 -5.80 0.69 12.74
N PHE A 93 -4.52 0.30 12.65
CA PHE A 93 -4.10 -1.09 12.63
C PHE A 93 -3.25 -1.41 13.84
N GLN A 94 -3.35 -2.65 14.30
CA GLN A 94 -2.56 -3.13 15.42
C GLN A 94 -1.46 -4.09 14.96
N LYS A 95 -0.44 -4.25 15.80
CA LYS A 95 0.55 -5.33 15.63
C LYS A 95 -0.17 -6.68 15.73
N ASP A 96 0.28 -7.66 14.94
CA ASP A 96 -0.24 -9.02 14.88
C ASP A 96 -1.66 -9.17 14.30
N GLU A 97 -2.32 -8.07 13.92
CA GLU A 97 -3.59 -8.09 13.21
C GLU A 97 -3.46 -8.60 11.77
N MET A 98 -4.53 -9.22 11.26
CA MET A 98 -4.67 -9.63 9.86
C MET A 98 -5.38 -8.55 9.05
N ILE A 99 -4.67 -8.03 8.04
CA ILE A 99 -5.17 -6.99 7.14
C ILE A 99 -5.24 -7.49 5.69
N ASP A 100 -6.07 -6.83 4.89
CA ASP A 100 -6.16 -7.03 3.46
C ASP A 100 -5.44 -5.88 2.73
N ILE A 101 -4.70 -6.22 1.68
CA ILE A 101 -4.00 -5.26 0.84
C ILE A 101 -4.71 -5.19 -0.50
N ILE A 102 -5.17 -4.00 -0.84
CA ILE A 102 -5.85 -3.71 -2.09
C ILE A 102 -4.96 -2.81 -2.93
N GLY A 103 -4.72 -3.21 -4.17
CA GLY A 103 -3.88 -2.42 -5.05
C GLY A 103 -3.88 -2.90 -6.49
N VAL A 104 -3.02 -2.27 -7.27
CA VAL A 104 -2.88 -2.57 -8.70
C VAL A 104 -1.53 -3.23 -8.94
N THR A 105 -1.54 -4.42 -9.54
CA THR A 105 -0.33 -5.21 -9.78
C THR A 105 0.68 -4.49 -10.69
N LYS A 106 1.93 -4.97 -10.69
CA LYS A 106 2.96 -4.47 -11.62
C LYS A 106 2.51 -4.74 -13.06
N GLY A 107 2.50 -3.69 -13.89
CA GLY A 107 2.20 -3.84 -15.31
C GLY A 107 3.32 -4.59 -16.02
N LYS A 108 2.95 -5.55 -16.86
CA LYS A 108 3.88 -6.30 -17.74
C LYS A 108 3.63 -6.03 -19.23
N GLY A 109 2.61 -5.22 -19.56
CA GLY A 109 2.27 -4.88 -20.93
C GLY A 109 1.46 -5.97 -21.62
N TYR A 110 1.61 -6.08 -22.94
CA TYR A 110 0.99 -7.14 -23.72
C TYR A 110 1.84 -8.41 -23.64
N GLU A 111 1.26 -9.50 -23.15
CA GLU A 111 1.93 -10.78 -23.00
C GLU A 111 1.23 -11.88 -23.80
N GLY A 112 2.01 -12.90 -24.19
CA GLY A 112 1.52 -14.11 -24.83
C GLY A 112 0.72 -15.00 -23.88
N VAL A 113 0.02 -16.00 -24.44
CA VAL A 113 -0.83 -16.93 -23.67
C VAL A 113 -0.09 -17.66 -22.56
N VAL A 114 1.18 -18.02 -22.79
CA VAL A 114 2.00 -18.82 -21.86
C VAL A 114 2.23 -18.07 -20.55
N THR A 115 2.67 -16.82 -20.59
CA THR A 115 2.99 -16.05 -19.38
C THR A 115 1.75 -15.40 -18.76
N ARG A 116 0.73 -15.11 -19.56
CA ARG A 116 -0.54 -14.54 -19.09
C ARG A 116 -1.44 -15.56 -18.38
N TRP A 117 -1.55 -16.76 -18.94
CA TRP A 117 -2.48 -17.80 -18.48
C TRP A 117 -1.80 -19.07 -17.95
N GLY A 118 -0.48 -19.20 -18.07
CA GLY A 118 0.26 -20.37 -17.59
C GLY A 118 0.11 -21.62 -18.47
N VAL A 119 -0.36 -21.48 -19.72
CA VAL A 119 -0.52 -22.64 -20.62
C VAL A 119 0.83 -23.22 -21.04
N THR A 120 0.88 -24.55 -21.14
CA THR A 120 2.08 -25.28 -21.59
C THR A 120 2.46 -24.88 -23.02
N ARG A 121 3.77 -24.81 -23.29
CA ARG A 121 4.29 -24.58 -24.65
C ARG A 121 4.07 -25.82 -25.52
N LEU A 122 3.80 -25.62 -26.80
CA LEU A 122 3.72 -26.74 -27.75
C LEU A 122 5.11 -27.36 -27.99
N PRO A 123 5.17 -28.62 -28.45
CA PRO A 123 6.43 -29.30 -28.74
C PRO A 123 7.34 -28.51 -29.69
N ARG A 124 8.66 -28.70 -29.55
CA ARG A 124 9.67 -27.92 -30.28
C ARG A 124 9.48 -27.91 -31.80
N LYS A 125 9.05 -29.03 -32.39
CA LYS A 125 8.86 -29.21 -33.85
C LYS A 125 7.51 -28.70 -34.37
N THR A 126 6.77 -27.89 -33.61
CA THR A 126 5.49 -27.34 -34.06
C THR A 126 5.71 -26.24 -35.09
N HIS A 127 5.03 -26.35 -36.24
CA HIS A 127 5.07 -25.32 -37.28
C HIS A 127 4.27 -24.06 -36.88
N ARG A 128 4.77 -22.88 -37.29
CA ARG A 128 4.17 -21.55 -37.00
C ARG A 128 4.00 -21.26 -35.51
N GLY A 129 5.04 -21.55 -34.73
CA GLY A 129 5.19 -21.07 -33.35
C GLY A 129 4.74 -22.04 -32.27
N LEU A 130 5.43 -21.96 -31.14
CA LEU A 130 5.32 -22.89 -30.00
C LEU A 130 4.67 -22.27 -28.75
N ARG A 131 4.55 -20.94 -28.68
CA ARG A 131 3.95 -20.21 -27.53
C ARG A 131 2.51 -19.79 -27.82
N LYS A 132 1.68 -20.75 -28.20
CA LYS A 132 0.27 -20.55 -28.56
C LYS A 132 -0.60 -21.66 -27.98
N VAL A 133 -1.89 -21.40 -27.85
CA VAL A 133 -2.88 -22.45 -27.64
C VAL A 133 -3.17 -23.08 -29.00
N ALA A 134 -3.18 -24.42 -29.08
CA ALA A 134 -3.35 -25.13 -30.35
C ALA A 134 -4.80 -25.02 -30.89
N CYS A 135 -5.78 -25.48 -30.11
CA CYS A 135 -7.21 -25.39 -30.45
C CYS A 135 -7.89 -24.35 -29.56
N ILE A 136 -8.62 -23.41 -30.16
CA ILE A 136 -9.29 -22.30 -29.44
C ILE A 136 -10.81 -22.49 -29.30
N GLY A 137 -11.34 -23.63 -29.72
CA GLY A 137 -12.77 -23.95 -29.65
C GLY A 137 -13.14 -25.12 -30.57
N ALA A 138 -14.27 -25.77 -30.28
CA ALA A 138 -14.90 -26.74 -31.18
C ALA A 138 -15.56 -26.02 -32.37
N TRP A 139 -16.01 -26.79 -33.37
CA TRP A 139 -16.72 -26.25 -34.53
C TRP A 139 -18.04 -25.56 -34.11
N HIS A 140 -18.84 -26.26 -33.31
CA HIS A 140 -20.09 -25.73 -32.73
C HIS A 140 -19.88 -25.57 -31.22
N PRO A 141 -20.02 -24.36 -30.65
CA PRO A 141 -20.54 -23.13 -31.24
C PRO A 141 -19.52 -22.40 -32.15
N ALA A 142 -20.01 -21.71 -33.19
CA ALA A 142 -19.21 -20.93 -34.15
C ALA A 142 -18.69 -19.60 -33.57
N ARG A 143 -18.15 -19.62 -32.35
CA ARG A 143 -17.54 -18.49 -31.66
C ARG A 143 -16.46 -18.96 -30.68
N VAL A 144 -15.43 -18.15 -30.49
CA VAL A 144 -14.41 -18.41 -29.46
C VAL A 144 -14.98 -18.05 -28.09
N SER A 145 -14.92 -18.98 -27.12
CA SER A 145 -15.37 -18.71 -25.76
C SER A 145 -14.46 -17.70 -25.06
N TYR A 146 -15.04 -16.84 -24.21
CA TYR A 146 -14.31 -15.89 -23.38
C TYR A 146 -13.39 -16.57 -22.35
N THR A 147 -13.66 -17.85 -22.02
CA THR A 147 -12.85 -18.65 -21.10
C THR A 147 -11.55 -19.15 -21.73
N VAL A 148 -11.40 -19.06 -23.06
CA VAL A 148 -10.22 -19.55 -23.77
C VAL A 148 -9.05 -18.61 -23.52
N ALA A 149 -7.90 -19.20 -23.16
CA ALA A 149 -6.67 -18.46 -22.93
C ALA A 149 -6.19 -17.75 -24.21
N ARG A 150 -6.18 -16.41 -24.19
CA ARG A 150 -5.70 -15.56 -25.29
C ARG A 150 -4.64 -14.58 -24.82
N ALA A 151 -3.72 -14.22 -25.72
CA ALA A 151 -2.73 -13.18 -25.47
C ALA A 151 -3.42 -11.83 -25.18
N GLY A 152 -2.75 -10.94 -24.49
CA GLY A 152 -3.31 -9.65 -24.10
C GLY A 152 -2.59 -9.02 -22.93
N GLN A 153 -3.21 -7.99 -22.35
CA GLN A 153 -2.64 -7.31 -21.19
C GLN A 153 -2.42 -8.28 -20.01
N ASN A 154 -1.21 -8.28 -19.46
CA ASN A 154 -0.88 -8.90 -18.19
C ASN A 154 -0.36 -7.85 -17.20
N GLY A 155 -0.88 -7.92 -15.97
CA GLY A 155 -0.58 -6.97 -14.92
C GLY A 155 -1.30 -5.63 -15.07
N TYR A 156 -1.05 -4.74 -14.10
CA TYR A 156 -1.84 -3.52 -13.92
C TYR A 156 -3.33 -3.83 -13.66
N HIS A 157 -3.61 -4.94 -12.99
CA HIS A 157 -4.96 -5.34 -12.62
C HIS A 157 -5.22 -5.03 -11.15
N HIS A 158 -6.44 -4.63 -10.81
CA HIS A 158 -6.87 -4.46 -9.44
C HIS A 158 -6.98 -5.82 -8.75
N ARG A 159 -6.32 -5.99 -7.60
CA ARG A 159 -6.29 -7.24 -6.83
C ARG A 159 -6.32 -6.94 -5.33
N THR A 160 -6.87 -7.89 -4.59
CA THR A 160 -6.86 -7.91 -3.13
C THR A 160 -6.07 -9.12 -2.68
N GLU A 161 -4.97 -8.89 -1.96
CA GLU A 161 -4.26 -9.92 -1.21
C GLU A 161 -4.79 -9.92 0.21
N MET A 162 -5.53 -10.96 0.57
CA MET A 162 -6.17 -11.08 1.88
C MET A 162 -5.22 -11.66 2.93
N ASN A 163 -5.57 -11.49 4.20
CA ASN A 163 -4.96 -12.23 5.32
C ASN A 163 -3.45 -12.01 5.45
N LYS A 164 -3.01 -10.75 5.33
CA LYS A 164 -1.62 -10.35 5.54
C LYS A 164 -1.44 -9.93 7.00
N LYS A 165 -0.58 -10.66 7.70
CA LYS A 165 -0.28 -10.35 9.09
C LYS A 165 0.64 -9.15 9.20
N VAL A 166 0.34 -8.24 10.14
CA VAL A 166 1.21 -7.12 10.48
C VAL A 166 2.24 -7.57 11.51
N TYR A 167 3.51 -7.64 11.14
CA TYR A 167 4.58 -8.05 12.04
C TYR A 167 5.06 -6.91 12.94
N ARG A 168 5.07 -5.68 12.41
CA ARG A 168 5.51 -4.48 13.13
C ARG A 168 4.91 -3.24 12.50
N ILE A 169 4.58 -2.27 13.35
CA ILE A 169 4.29 -0.90 12.95
C ILE A 169 5.40 -0.04 13.56
N GLY A 170 6.23 0.55 12.70
CA GLY A 170 7.32 1.42 13.14
C GLY A 170 6.88 2.86 13.06
N LYS A 171 6.91 3.58 14.18
CA LYS A 171 6.45 4.96 14.28
C LYS A 171 7.60 5.92 14.56
N VAL A 172 7.73 6.96 13.73
CA VAL A 172 8.82 7.94 13.84
C VAL A 172 8.90 8.51 15.26
N GLY A 173 10.11 8.58 15.80
CA GLY A 173 10.38 9.07 17.16
C GLY A 173 10.19 8.04 18.27
N GLN A 174 9.71 6.85 17.95
CA GLN A 174 9.65 5.72 18.88
C GLN A 174 10.71 4.66 18.54
N GLU A 175 11.08 3.86 19.54
CA GLU A 175 11.97 2.70 19.36
C GLU A 175 11.39 1.69 18.35
N SER A 176 10.06 1.61 18.25
CA SER A 176 9.35 0.81 17.25
C SER A 176 9.78 1.13 15.81
N HIS A 177 10.28 2.33 15.51
CA HIS A 177 10.80 2.69 14.18
C HIS A 177 12.13 2.03 13.84
N LYS A 178 13.03 1.89 14.82
CA LYS A 178 14.33 1.25 14.59
C LYS A 178 14.11 -0.22 14.22
N ALA A 179 14.97 -0.78 13.37
CA ALA A 179 14.94 -2.20 13.02
C ALA A 179 15.76 -3.03 14.02
N MET A 180 15.57 -2.76 15.31
CA MET A 180 16.19 -3.49 16.41
C MET A 180 15.19 -4.47 17.02
N THR A 181 15.72 -5.56 17.53
CA THR A 181 15.00 -6.55 18.34
C THR A 181 15.70 -6.67 19.69
N GLU A 182 15.06 -7.33 20.65
CA GLU A 182 15.63 -7.63 21.98
C GLU A 182 17.00 -8.36 21.89
N PHE A 183 17.29 -9.01 20.76
CA PHE A 183 18.51 -9.78 20.53
C PHE A 183 19.61 -8.99 19.81
N ASP A 184 19.27 -7.87 19.16
CA ASP A 184 20.23 -7.07 18.40
C ASP A 184 21.01 -6.13 19.34
N ARG A 185 22.35 -6.16 19.26
CA ARG A 185 23.23 -5.26 20.04
C ARG A 185 23.50 -3.92 19.35
N THR A 186 23.27 -3.85 18.05
CA THR A 186 23.62 -2.69 17.22
C THR A 186 22.37 -1.96 16.77
N GLU A 187 22.37 -0.63 16.92
CA GLU A 187 21.29 0.17 16.38
C GLU A 187 21.32 0.19 14.84
N LYS A 188 20.18 -0.13 14.23
CA LYS A 188 20.00 -0.10 12.79
C LYS A 188 18.59 0.37 12.44
N GLU A 189 18.48 1.08 11.31
CA GLU A 189 17.20 1.50 10.75
C GLU A 189 16.62 0.39 9.85
N ILE A 190 15.31 0.45 9.57
CA ILE A 190 14.68 -0.49 8.61
C ILE A 190 15.18 -0.32 7.18
N THR A 191 15.76 0.84 6.88
CA THR A 191 16.37 1.10 5.57
C THR A 191 17.67 0.32 5.46
N PRO A 192 17.82 -0.57 4.44
CA PRO A 192 19.05 -1.32 4.26
C PRO A 192 20.20 -0.39 3.85
N MET A 193 21.44 -0.86 4.00
CA MET A 193 22.62 -0.12 3.54
C MET A 193 22.49 0.27 2.06
N GLY A 194 22.68 1.56 1.76
CA GLY A 194 22.48 2.12 0.41
C GLY A 194 21.02 2.39 0.02
N GLY A 195 20.06 2.10 0.89
CA GLY A 195 18.63 2.33 0.67
C GLY A 195 17.93 1.22 -0.11
N PHE A 196 16.59 1.25 -0.12
CA PHE A 196 15.82 0.30 -0.90
C PHE A 196 15.97 0.57 -2.41
N PRO A 197 16.35 -0.42 -3.24
CA PRO A 197 16.62 -0.19 -4.66
C PRO A 197 15.42 0.39 -5.37
N HIS A 198 15.62 1.46 -6.14
CA HIS A 198 14.57 2.22 -6.84
C HIS A 198 13.49 2.87 -5.95
N TYR A 199 13.59 2.76 -4.63
CA TYR A 199 12.68 3.42 -3.68
C TYR A 199 13.38 4.57 -2.95
N GLY A 200 14.48 4.27 -2.25
CA GLY A 200 15.23 5.20 -1.41
C GLY A 200 15.14 4.82 0.08
N ILE A 201 15.23 5.84 0.94
CA ILE A 201 15.26 5.71 2.40
C ILE A 201 13.83 5.84 2.96
N VAL A 202 13.48 5.00 3.94
CA VAL A 202 12.23 5.08 4.69
C VAL A 202 12.43 5.98 5.91
N LYS A 203 11.72 7.12 5.95
CA LYS A 203 11.82 8.11 7.04
C LYS A 203 10.54 8.30 7.84
N GLU A 204 9.40 7.98 7.23
CA GLU A 204 8.08 8.08 7.86
C GLU A 204 7.72 6.75 8.54
N ASP A 205 6.53 6.68 9.11
CA ASP A 205 5.97 5.45 9.67
C ASP A 205 5.94 4.35 8.60
N TYR A 206 6.17 3.11 9.03
CA TYR A 206 6.13 1.95 8.15
C TYR A 206 5.34 0.80 8.78
N VAL A 207 4.84 -0.08 7.92
CA VAL A 207 4.16 -1.32 8.30
C VAL A 207 4.94 -2.48 7.69
N LEU A 208 5.40 -3.40 8.53
CA LEU A 208 5.97 -4.66 8.10
C LEU A 208 4.85 -5.69 7.98
N ILE A 209 4.63 -6.19 6.78
CA ILE A 209 3.59 -7.16 6.45
C ILE A 209 4.19 -8.51 6.09
N LYS A 210 3.44 -9.58 6.34
CA LYS A 210 3.83 -10.95 5.95
C LYS A 210 3.88 -11.12 4.43
N GLY A 211 5.04 -11.53 3.93
CA GLY A 211 5.21 -11.97 2.55
C GLY A 211 5.23 -10.83 1.53
N CYS A 212 4.76 -11.11 0.32
CA CYS A 212 4.72 -10.13 -0.77
C CYS A 212 3.55 -9.14 -0.65
N CYS A 213 3.61 -8.10 -1.48
CA CYS A 213 2.57 -7.08 -1.63
C CYS A 213 2.35 -6.77 -3.12
N VAL A 214 1.11 -6.47 -3.49
CA VAL A 214 0.75 -6.13 -4.87
C VAL A 214 1.45 -4.86 -5.35
N GLY A 215 1.90 -4.89 -6.61
CA GLY A 215 2.41 -3.71 -7.30
C GLY A 215 3.94 -3.55 -7.22
N PRO A 216 4.49 -2.62 -8.01
CA PRO A 216 5.90 -2.24 -7.92
C PRO A 216 6.14 -1.32 -6.72
N LYS A 217 7.42 -1.13 -6.38
CA LYS A 217 7.88 -0.09 -5.45
C LYS A 217 7.32 1.28 -5.86
N LYS A 218 7.10 2.18 -4.89
CA LYS A 218 6.55 3.54 -5.08
C LYS A 218 5.09 3.62 -5.53
N ARG A 219 4.36 2.49 -5.56
CA ARG A 219 2.93 2.46 -5.84
C ARG A 219 2.11 2.62 -4.56
N VAL A 220 1.01 3.36 -4.66
CA VAL A 220 0.01 3.40 -3.60
C VAL A 220 -0.67 2.04 -3.45
N VAL A 221 -0.79 1.58 -2.22
CA VAL A 221 -1.58 0.41 -1.84
C VAL A 221 -2.52 0.84 -0.72
N THR A 222 -3.76 0.37 -0.77
CA THR A 222 -4.77 0.63 0.25
C THR A 222 -4.80 -0.56 1.20
N LEU A 223 -4.57 -0.30 2.48
CA LEU A 223 -4.74 -1.31 3.53
C LEU A 223 -6.18 -1.22 4.05
N ARG A 224 -6.77 -2.38 4.33
CA ARG A 224 -8.11 -2.50 4.91
C ARG A 224 -8.04 -3.56 6.01
N GLN A 225 -8.82 -3.38 7.07
CA GLN A 225 -9.07 -4.48 8.01
C GLN A 225 -9.66 -5.68 7.26
N SER A 226 -9.37 -6.89 7.75
CA SER A 226 -9.94 -8.11 7.17
C SER A 226 -11.47 -8.05 7.20
N LEU A 227 -12.11 -8.42 6.10
CA LEU A 227 -13.59 -8.41 6.03
C LEU A 227 -14.22 -9.43 6.98
N VAL A 228 -13.54 -10.56 7.15
CA VAL A 228 -13.99 -11.67 7.99
C VAL A 228 -13.08 -11.73 9.19
N LYS A 229 -13.67 -11.77 10.39
CA LYS A 229 -12.93 -11.95 11.63
C LYS A 229 -12.11 -13.24 11.57
N GLN A 230 -10.79 -13.10 11.68
CA GLN A 230 -9.88 -14.23 11.64
C GLN A 230 -9.76 -14.85 13.04
N THR A 231 -10.01 -16.16 13.15
CA THR A 231 -9.92 -16.92 14.41
C THR A 231 -8.91 -18.06 14.35
N SER A 232 -8.27 -18.27 13.20
CA SER A 232 -7.25 -19.32 13.04
C SER A 232 -6.06 -19.07 13.96
N ARG A 233 -5.41 -20.14 14.41
CA ARG A 233 -4.21 -20.08 15.25
C ARG A 233 -3.12 -19.18 14.65
N VAL A 234 -2.90 -19.27 13.34
CA VAL A 234 -1.91 -18.45 12.62
C VAL A 234 -2.27 -16.96 12.64
N ALA A 235 -3.56 -16.63 12.62
CA ALA A 235 -4.00 -15.24 12.73
C ALA A 235 -3.79 -14.70 14.15
N MET A 236 -4.17 -15.47 15.18
CA MET A 236 -4.15 -15.04 16.58
C MET A 236 -2.77 -15.11 17.26
N GLU A 237 -1.79 -15.79 16.66
CA GLU A 237 -0.44 -15.90 17.21
C GLU A 237 0.22 -14.52 17.39
N GLU A 238 0.97 -14.30 18.46
CA GLU A 238 1.78 -13.09 18.59
C GLU A 238 3.17 -13.33 18.01
N ILE A 239 3.62 -12.48 17.09
CA ILE A 239 4.92 -12.65 16.45
C ILE A 239 5.95 -11.76 17.14
N LYS A 240 6.99 -12.40 17.67
CA LYS A 240 8.22 -11.74 18.11
C LYS A 240 9.25 -11.81 16.99
N VAL A 241 9.49 -10.69 16.32
CA VAL A 241 10.53 -10.60 15.29
C VAL A 241 11.89 -10.70 15.97
N LYS A 242 12.71 -11.67 15.54
CA LYS A 242 14.04 -11.94 16.14
C LYS A 242 15.20 -11.23 15.44
N PHE A 243 15.02 -10.85 14.18
CA PHE A 243 16.07 -10.20 13.41
C PHE A 243 15.49 -9.47 12.21
N PHE A 244 16.06 -8.30 11.91
CA PHE A 244 15.84 -7.58 10.65
C PHE A 244 17.11 -7.62 9.82
N ASP A 245 16.99 -8.11 8.59
CA ASP A 245 18.08 -8.09 7.62
C ASP A 245 18.09 -6.77 6.85
N THR A 246 19.03 -5.91 7.21
CA THR A 246 19.27 -4.57 6.66
C THR A 246 20.50 -4.52 5.76
N SER A 247 20.98 -5.69 5.33
CA SER A 247 22.03 -5.81 4.30
C SER A 247 21.65 -5.11 3.00
N ALA A 248 22.66 -4.65 2.26
CA ALA A 248 22.47 -3.95 1.00
C ALA A 248 21.71 -4.82 -0.02
N LYS A 249 20.65 -4.27 -0.63
CA LYS A 249 19.78 -4.99 -1.59
C LYS A 249 20.08 -4.68 -3.06
N ASN A 250 21.12 -3.89 -3.34
CA ASN A 250 21.62 -3.55 -4.67
C ASN A 250 22.85 -4.40 -5.05
N GLY A 251 22.88 -5.65 -4.59
CA GLY A 251 24.00 -6.58 -4.71
C GLY A 251 23.90 -7.63 -3.62
N HIS A 252 25.03 -8.25 -3.28
CA HIS A 252 25.15 -9.16 -2.15
C HIS A 252 26.03 -8.51 -1.08
N SER A 253 25.56 -8.46 0.16
CA SER A 253 26.33 -7.94 1.28
C SER A 253 26.11 -8.80 2.51
N CYS A 254 27.20 -9.10 3.21
CA CYS A 254 27.18 -9.84 4.48
C CYS A 254 27.01 -8.94 5.71
N TYR A 255 27.04 -7.61 5.56
CA TYR A 255 27.00 -6.68 6.69
C TYR A 255 25.61 -6.07 6.86
N GLN A 256 25.23 -5.80 8.11
CA GLN A 256 23.94 -5.21 8.48
C GLN A 256 24.02 -3.68 8.62
N THR A 257 25.19 -3.17 9.00
CA THR A 257 25.42 -1.72 9.16
C THR A 257 26.69 -1.27 8.42
N SER A 258 26.72 0.00 8.02
CA SER A 258 27.91 0.60 7.40
C SER A 258 29.11 0.62 8.37
N GLN A 259 28.85 0.72 9.67
CA GLN A 259 29.88 0.69 10.71
C GLN A 259 30.50 -0.69 10.84
N GLU A 260 29.68 -1.75 10.85
CA GLU A 260 30.15 -3.14 10.83
C GLU A 260 31.01 -3.41 9.59
N LYS A 261 30.56 -2.97 8.41
CA LYS A 261 31.32 -3.06 7.16
C LYS A 261 32.66 -2.33 7.27
N ALA A 262 32.67 -1.08 7.73
CA ALA A 262 33.88 -0.29 7.87
C ALA A 262 34.87 -0.91 8.88
N LYS A 263 34.36 -1.45 10.00
CA LYS A 263 35.17 -2.15 11.00
C LYS A 263 35.80 -3.43 10.43
N SER A 264 35.06 -4.16 9.60
CA SER A 264 35.56 -5.39 8.98
C SER A 264 36.65 -5.15 7.93
N PHE A 265 36.53 -4.11 7.12
CA PHE A 265 37.54 -3.78 6.09
C PHE A 265 38.70 -2.92 6.60
N GLY A 266 38.58 -2.32 7.79
CA GLY A 266 39.61 -1.45 8.36
C GLY A 266 39.79 -0.14 7.58
N ARG A 267 41.02 0.40 7.60
CA ARG A 267 41.36 1.62 6.86
C ARG A 267 41.51 1.31 5.38
N VAL A 268 40.51 1.68 4.60
CA VAL A 268 40.57 1.66 3.13
C VAL A 268 41.02 3.03 2.61
N ILE A 269 41.82 3.03 1.53
CA ILE A 269 42.16 4.25 0.80
C ILE A 269 40.85 4.81 0.24
N LYS A 270 40.51 6.07 0.57
CA LYS A 270 39.38 6.74 -0.09
C LYS A 270 39.75 6.91 -1.56
N ALA A 271 39.02 6.22 -2.43
CA ALA A 271 38.99 6.51 -3.86
C ALA A 271 38.25 7.82 -4.12
#